data_AF-A0A2K4WHR0-F1
#
_entry.id   AF-A0A2K4WHR0-F1
#
_cell.length_a   1.000
_cell.length_b   1.000
_cell.length_c   1.000
_cell.angle_alpha   90.00
_cell.angle_beta   90.00
_cell.angle_gamma   90.00
#
_symmetry.space_group_name_H-M   'P 1'
#
loop_
_entity.id
_entity.type
_entity.pdbx_description
1 polymer ?
#
loop_
_entity_poly.entity_id
_entity_poly.type
_entity_poly.pdbx_seq_one_letter_code
_entity_poly.pdbx_strand_id
1 'polypeptide(L)'
;MVEYRVRSVSLLNLVNDIRAGRLIPDAYFQRNLVWRDVHKREFIKTILLGLPFPQIFISKGKVDVKTMSTVSCIVDGQQRSNAIVSFILEGLDVDGVKYSGLSESQKAEFLKYEVAVIELDLENDDPKVQDIFQRINRTSNSLTSIEKLASAYSTSDYMLVAKFLSDHISLDRNGDDDFREDPNIPEDFFIWANSKKVKSFSRLVNEKGVFNTHEIARKTNLMHVLNIMAAIIGGFSNRNEKAIQHLDDYALKFDERDYIVDSLEAAAELFLKLGFRGKSYWLNKTNFYSLIVAFVLVASEGGTLRPIHVKEALESFEKQLPNDYRLAATEAVNSTRARQLRNKYLMGLLLETIH
;
A
#
# COMPACT_ATOMS: atom_id res chain seq x y z
N MET A 1 -7.11 -31.93 -5.83
CA MET A 1 -8.28 -31.09 -6.19
C MET A 1 -8.62 -30.29 -4.95
N VAL A 2 -8.90 -28.99 -5.06
CA VAL A 2 -9.32 -28.19 -3.89
C VAL A 2 -10.80 -28.45 -3.68
N GLU A 3 -11.19 -28.93 -2.50
CA GLU A 3 -12.59 -29.08 -2.14
C GLU A 3 -13.19 -27.69 -1.84
N TYR A 4 -14.40 -27.45 -2.34
CA TYR A 4 -15.13 -26.22 -2.08
C TYR A 4 -16.64 -26.50 -2.04
N ARG A 5 -17.37 -25.62 -1.36
CA ARG A 5 -18.83 -25.65 -1.26
C ARG A 5 -19.41 -24.36 -1.81
N VAL A 6 -20.52 -24.47 -2.52
CA VAL A 6 -21.31 -23.32 -2.96
C VAL A 6 -22.52 -23.23 -2.06
N ARG A 7 -22.74 -22.07 -1.44
CA ARG A 7 -23.90 -21.81 -0.60
C ARG A 7 -24.41 -20.39 -0.77
N SER A 8 -25.64 -20.16 -0.32
CA SER A 8 -26.19 -18.83 -0.16
C SER A 8 -26.12 -18.43 1.30
N VAL A 9 -25.77 -17.17 1.57
CA VAL A 9 -25.72 -16.59 2.91
C VAL A 9 -26.44 -15.25 2.87
N SER A 10 -27.34 -14.99 3.82
CA SER A 10 -27.96 -13.68 3.93
C SER A 10 -26.92 -12.58 4.20
N LEU A 11 -27.15 -11.40 3.63
CA LEU A 11 -26.30 -10.24 3.84
C LEU A 11 -26.16 -9.90 5.33
N LEU A 12 -27.22 -10.07 6.11
CA LEU A 12 -27.19 -9.93 7.57
C LEU A 12 -26.13 -10.83 8.22
N ASN A 13 -26.08 -12.12 7.87
CA ASN A 13 -25.12 -13.05 8.44
C ASN A 13 -23.69 -12.68 8.05
N LEU A 14 -23.47 -12.32 6.77
CA LEU A 14 -22.17 -11.84 6.29
C LEU A 14 -21.68 -10.65 7.11
N VAL A 15 -22.54 -9.65 7.34
CA VAL A 15 -22.19 -8.44 8.10
C VAL A 15 -21.95 -8.74 9.58
N ASN A 16 -22.76 -9.61 10.17
CA ASN A 16 -22.60 -10.01 11.56
C ASN A 16 -21.28 -10.77 11.79
N ASP A 17 -20.88 -11.64 10.87
CA ASP A 17 -19.62 -12.37 10.96
C ASP A 17 -18.41 -11.44 10.81
N ILE A 18 -18.48 -10.43 9.93
CA ILE A 18 -17.43 -9.39 9.83
C ILE A 18 -17.35 -8.58 11.13
N ARG A 19 -18.49 -8.12 11.65
CA ARG A 19 -18.54 -7.33 12.90
C ARG A 19 -18.03 -8.10 14.11
N ALA A 20 -18.29 -9.41 14.15
CA ALA A 20 -17.84 -10.29 15.22
C ALA A 20 -16.38 -10.75 15.07
N GLY A 21 -15.67 -10.33 14.01
CA GLY A 21 -14.30 -10.77 13.72
C GLY A 21 -14.20 -12.23 13.25
N ARG A 22 -15.32 -12.92 13.02
CA ARG A 22 -15.35 -14.30 12.50
C ARG A 22 -15.06 -14.37 10.99
N LEU A 23 -15.19 -13.25 10.28
CA LEU A 23 -14.85 -13.13 8.87
C LEU A 23 -13.95 -11.91 8.64
N ILE A 24 -12.69 -12.13 8.29
CA ILE A 24 -11.71 -11.09 8.01
C ILE A 24 -11.80 -10.67 6.53
N PRO A 25 -12.20 -9.43 6.24
CA PRO A 25 -12.34 -8.96 4.86
C PRO A 25 -11.00 -8.55 4.21
N ASP A 26 -9.98 -8.26 5.01
CA ASP A 26 -8.71 -7.62 4.64
C ASP A 26 -7.49 -8.48 5.01
N ALA A 27 -7.54 -9.77 4.69
CA ALA A 27 -6.41 -10.68 4.90
C ALA A 27 -5.16 -10.25 4.13
N TYR A 28 -3.97 -10.64 4.61
CA TYR A 28 -2.64 -10.22 4.14
C TYR A 28 -2.36 -10.36 2.64
N PHE A 29 -3.01 -11.30 1.95
CA PHE A 29 -2.90 -11.50 0.51
C PHE A 29 -3.82 -10.58 -0.31
N GLN A 30 -4.78 -9.91 0.33
CA GLN A 30 -5.68 -8.95 -0.32
C GLN A 30 -4.97 -7.64 -0.67
N ARG A 31 -5.56 -6.90 -1.62
CA ARG A 31 -5.15 -5.52 -1.91
C ARG A 31 -5.82 -4.52 -0.96
N ASN A 32 -5.40 -3.27 -1.04
CA ASN A 32 -6.10 -2.20 -0.32
C ASN A 32 -7.47 -1.93 -0.97
N LEU A 33 -8.31 -1.14 -0.32
CA LEU A 33 -9.59 -0.71 -0.88
C LEU A 33 -9.38 0.24 -2.06
N VAL A 34 -9.69 -0.23 -3.27
CA VAL A 34 -9.45 0.51 -4.53
C VAL A 34 -10.74 1.08 -5.14
N TRP A 35 -11.90 0.64 -4.67
CA TRP A 35 -13.18 1.20 -5.12
C TRP A 35 -13.33 2.64 -4.61
N ARG A 36 -13.45 3.57 -5.55
CA ARG A 36 -13.93 4.93 -5.29
C ARG A 36 -15.40 4.89 -4.89
N ASP A 37 -15.88 5.92 -4.20
CA ASP A 37 -17.28 5.99 -3.72
C ASP A 37 -18.29 5.80 -4.84
N VAL A 38 -18.00 6.25 -6.07
CA VAL A 38 -18.86 6.00 -7.25
C VAL A 38 -19.04 4.50 -7.50
N HIS A 39 -17.97 3.71 -7.42
CA HIS A 39 -18.06 2.25 -7.62
C HIS A 39 -18.81 1.58 -6.46
N LYS A 40 -18.57 2.04 -5.22
CA LYS A 40 -19.29 1.53 -4.05
C LYS A 40 -20.79 1.81 -4.17
N ARG A 41 -21.18 3.01 -4.60
CA ARG A 41 -22.57 3.42 -4.81
C ARG A 41 -23.29 2.57 -5.84
N GLU A 42 -22.69 2.39 -7.02
CA GLU A 42 -23.25 1.54 -8.08
C GLU A 42 -23.42 0.08 -7.61
N PHE A 43 -22.48 -0.42 -6.83
CA PHE A 43 -22.58 -1.75 -6.25
C PHE A 43 -23.72 -1.87 -5.22
N ILE A 44 -23.84 -0.92 -4.29
CA ILE A 44 -24.96 -0.94 -3.33
C ILE A 44 -26.30 -0.79 -4.05
N LYS A 45 -26.37 0.05 -5.09
CA LYS A 45 -27.55 0.19 -5.93
C LYS A 45 -27.96 -1.14 -6.58
N THR A 46 -26.98 -1.94 -7.03
CA THR A 46 -27.25 -3.29 -7.55
C THR A 46 -27.98 -4.16 -6.51
N ILE A 47 -27.55 -4.13 -5.25
CA ILE A 47 -28.19 -4.87 -4.15
C ILE A 47 -29.59 -4.33 -3.85
N LEU A 48 -29.74 -3.00 -3.78
CA LEU A 48 -31.04 -2.35 -3.52
C LEU A 48 -32.08 -2.62 -4.63
N LEU A 49 -31.62 -2.89 -5.86
CA LEU A 49 -32.46 -3.30 -6.98
C LEU A 49 -32.73 -4.82 -7.02
N GLY A 50 -32.20 -5.59 -6.06
CA GLY A 50 -32.33 -7.05 -6.03
C GLY A 50 -31.57 -7.77 -7.14
N LEU A 51 -30.63 -7.09 -7.81
CA LEU A 51 -29.88 -7.66 -8.93
C LEU A 51 -28.72 -8.53 -8.43
N PRO A 52 -28.37 -9.63 -9.12
CA PRO A 52 -27.26 -10.49 -8.72
C PRO A 52 -25.92 -9.80 -8.90
N PHE A 53 -24.95 -10.14 -8.03
CA PHE A 53 -23.55 -9.74 -8.19
C PHE A 53 -22.61 -10.95 -8.09
N PRO A 54 -21.35 -10.85 -8.54
CA PRO A 54 -20.45 -12.00 -8.55
C PRO A 54 -20.13 -12.52 -7.13
N GLN A 55 -20.08 -13.85 -6.98
CA GLN A 55 -19.89 -14.54 -5.71
C GLN A 55 -18.70 -14.06 -4.87
N ILE A 56 -18.81 -14.22 -3.55
CA ILE A 56 -17.72 -13.99 -2.58
C ILE A 56 -17.02 -15.32 -2.31
N PHE A 57 -15.69 -15.32 -2.36
CA PHE A 57 -14.89 -16.50 -2.01
C PHE A 57 -14.37 -16.35 -0.58
N ILE A 58 -14.44 -17.41 0.21
CA ILE A 58 -14.02 -17.44 1.61
C ILE A 58 -13.15 -18.69 1.84
N SER A 59 -12.00 -18.54 2.51
CA SER A 59 -11.22 -19.65 3.05
C SER A 59 -11.65 -19.93 4.49
N LYS A 60 -11.71 -21.20 4.86
CA LYS A 60 -12.03 -21.60 6.23
C LYS A 60 -10.78 -21.56 7.08
N GLY A 61 -10.79 -20.80 8.17
CA GLY A 61 -9.70 -20.88 9.13
C GLY A 61 -9.65 -22.21 9.86
N LYS A 62 -8.62 -22.35 10.69
CA LYS A 62 -8.54 -23.43 11.68
C LYS A 62 -9.68 -23.30 12.68
N VAL A 63 -10.19 -24.45 13.13
CA VAL A 63 -11.13 -24.49 14.24
C VAL A 63 -10.33 -24.29 15.52
N ASP A 64 -10.57 -23.20 16.22
CA ASP A 64 -10.09 -23.05 17.58
C ASP A 64 -10.99 -23.89 18.50
N VAL A 65 -10.43 -25.00 18.97
CA VAL A 65 -11.10 -25.97 19.83
C VAL A 65 -11.44 -25.38 21.20
N LYS A 66 -10.69 -24.37 21.66
CA LYS A 66 -10.94 -23.72 22.96
C LYS A 66 -12.13 -22.78 22.89
N THR A 67 -12.20 -21.95 21.84
CA THR A 67 -13.31 -21.01 21.65
C THR A 67 -14.49 -21.62 20.91
N MET A 68 -14.33 -22.84 20.38
CA MET A 68 -15.29 -23.50 19.50
C MET A 68 -15.69 -22.61 18.32
N SER A 69 -14.73 -21.86 17.79
CA SER A 69 -14.96 -20.87 16.75
C SER A 69 -13.99 -21.06 15.57
N THR A 70 -14.31 -20.42 14.44
CA THR A 70 -13.44 -20.39 13.27
C THR A 70 -13.40 -18.97 12.73
N VAL A 71 -12.19 -18.48 12.48
CA VAL A 71 -11.97 -17.20 11.81
C VAL A 71 -11.74 -17.46 10.33
N SER A 72 -12.69 -17.07 9.50
CA SER A 72 -12.60 -17.22 8.04
C SER A 72 -12.02 -15.97 7.39
N CYS A 73 -11.41 -16.09 6.21
CA CYS A 73 -10.90 -14.95 5.45
C CYS A 73 -11.61 -14.81 4.10
N ILE A 74 -11.89 -13.57 3.67
CA ILE A 74 -12.38 -13.30 2.32
C ILE A 74 -11.22 -13.44 1.33
N VAL A 75 -11.38 -14.34 0.37
CA VAL A 75 -10.43 -14.61 -0.73
C VAL A 75 -10.76 -13.78 -1.97
N ASP A 76 -12.03 -13.52 -2.26
CA ASP A 76 -12.45 -12.55 -3.26
C ASP A 76 -13.78 -11.90 -2.84
N GLY A 77 -13.93 -10.61 -3.11
CA GLY A 77 -15.10 -9.84 -2.71
C GLY A 77 -14.87 -8.82 -1.60
N GLN A 78 -13.61 -8.57 -1.20
CA GLN A 78 -13.26 -7.54 -0.22
C GLN A 78 -13.94 -6.18 -0.50
N GLN A 79 -13.88 -5.70 -1.74
CA GLN A 79 -14.45 -4.39 -2.11
C GLN A 79 -15.98 -4.36 -1.97
N ARG A 80 -16.63 -5.49 -2.29
CA ARG A 80 -18.08 -5.69 -2.16
C ARG A 80 -18.49 -5.69 -0.69
N SER A 81 -17.82 -6.51 0.13
CA SER A 81 -18.06 -6.58 1.57
C SER A 81 -17.81 -5.24 2.25
N ASN A 82 -16.75 -4.52 1.87
CA ASN A 82 -16.47 -3.19 2.40
C ASN A 82 -17.53 -2.16 2.01
N ALA A 83 -18.03 -2.18 0.77
CA ALA A 83 -19.11 -1.30 0.35
C ALA A 83 -20.39 -1.55 1.17
N ILE A 84 -20.76 -2.83 1.37
CA ILE A 84 -21.91 -3.23 2.20
C ILE A 84 -21.77 -2.68 3.61
N VAL A 85 -20.63 -2.93 4.25
CA VAL A 85 -20.37 -2.46 5.63
C VAL A 85 -20.36 -0.93 5.70
N SER A 86 -19.74 -0.24 4.73
CA SER A 86 -19.68 1.23 4.68
C SER A 86 -21.06 1.86 4.57
N PHE A 87 -21.96 1.27 3.79
CA PHE A 87 -23.34 1.74 3.65
C PHE A 87 -24.13 1.58 4.94
N ILE A 88 -24.07 0.41 5.58
CA ILE A 88 -24.77 0.13 6.84
C ILE A 88 -24.26 1.03 7.99
N LEU A 89 -22.97 1.36 7.99
CA LEU A 89 -22.34 2.22 9.00
C LEU A 89 -22.42 3.72 8.67
N GLU A 90 -23.33 4.13 7.79
CA GLU A 90 -23.59 5.54 7.44
C GLU A 90 -22.40 6.29 6.79
N GLY A 91 -21.37 5.54 6.36
CA GLY A 91 -20.17 6.04 5.68
C GLY A 91 -20.31 6.19 4.17
N LEU A 92 -21.46 5.82 3.61
CA LEU A 92 -21.80 5.95 2.19
C LEU A 92 -23.30 6.26 2.03
N ASP A 93 -23.65 7.12 1.09
CA ASP A 93 -25.03 7.33 0.61
C ASP A 93 -25.18 6.79 -0.83
N VAL A 94 -26.37 6.35 -1.20
CA VAL A 94 -26.75 5.99 -2.58
C VAL A 94 -27.88 6.89 -3.02
N ASP A 95 -27.68 7.61 -4.13
CA ASP A 95 -28.65 8.57 -4.65
C ASP A 95 -29.12 9.59 -3.58
N GLY A 96 -28.23 9.99 -2.67
CA GLY A 96 -28.51 10.93 -1.58
C GLY A 96 -29.19 10.32 -0.35
N VAL A 97 -29.45 9.01 -0.35
CA VAL A 97 -30.08 8.29 0.76
C VAL A 97 -29.06 7.41 1.47
N LYS A 98 -28.91 7.59 2.78
CA LYS A 98 -28.12 6.69 3.62
C LYS A 98 -28.95 5.50 4.12
N TYR A 99 -28.30 4.49 4.68
CA TYR A 99 -28.98 3.30 5.21
C TYR A 99 -30.06 3.65 6.24
N SER A 100 -29.80 4.60 7.16
CA SER A 100 -30.80 5.06 8.12
C SER A 100 -32.04 5.69 7.49
N GLY A 101 -31.90 6.25 6.29
CA GLY A 101 -32.97 6.89 5.52
C GLY A 101 -33.85 5.91 4.73
N LEU A 102 -33.48 4.62 4.69
CA LEU A 102 -34.34 3.58 4.12
C LEU A 102 -35.54 3.29 5.03
N SER A 103 -36.67 2.94 4.42
CA SER A 103 -37.82 2.42 5.16
C SER A 103 -37.50 1.08 5.82
N GLU A 104 -38.25 0.69 6.85
CA GLU A 104 -38.06 -0.60 7.52
C GLU A 104 -38.22 -1.80 6.57
N SER A 105 -39.12 -1.70 5.58
CA SER A 105 -39.27 -2.74 4.55
C SER A 105 -38.02 -2.85 3.67
N GLN A 106 -37.46 -1.72 3.23
CA GLN A 106 -36.24 -1.69 2.40
C GLN A 106 -35.02 -2.19 3.16
N LYS A 107 -34.88 -1.83 4.45
CA LYS A 107 -33.82 -2.37 5.31
C LYS A 107 -33.97 -3.88 5.46
N ALA A 108 -35.19 -4.37 5.71
CA ALA A 108 -35.45 -5.79 5.83
C ALA A 108 -35.12 -6.56 4.54
N GLU A 109 -35.46 -6.02 3.38
CA GLU A 109 -35.13 -6.60 2.07
C GLU A 109 -33.62 -6.60 1.82
N PHE A 110 -32.93 -5.49 2.09
CA PHE A 110 -31.48 -5.38 1.95
C PHE A 110 -30.73 -6.38 2.84
N LEU A 111 -31.14 -6.54 4.11
CA LEU A 111 -30.53 -7.48 5.04
C LEU A 111 -30.82 -8.95 4.71
N LYS A 112 -31.97 -9.23 4.09
CA LYS A 112 -32.36 -10.57 3.61
C LYS A 112 -31.77 -10.92 2.24
N TYR A 113 -31.13 -9.98 1.55
CA TYR A 113 -30.49 -10.23 0.27
C TYR A 113 -29.54 -11.43 0.38
N GLU A 114 -29.68 -12.39 -0.52
CA GLU A 114 -28.95 -13.64 -0.51
C GLU A 114 -27.64 -13.52 -1.32
N VAL A 115 -26.51 -13.67 -0.65
CA VAL A 115 -25.18 -13.56 -1.23
C VAL A 115 -24.67 -14.95 -1.59
N ALA A 116 -24.32 -15.14 -2.86
CA ALA A 116 -23.64 -16.36 -3.31
C ALA A 116 -22.20 -16.40 -2.75
N VAL A 117 -21.89 -17.46 -2.01
CA VAL A 117 -20.59 -17.67 -1.36
C VAL A 117 -19.98 -19.00 -1.80
N ILE A 118 -18.71 -18.96 -2.17
CA ILE A 118 -17.86 -20.15 -2.39
C ILE A 118 -16.94 -20.29 -1.18
N GLU A 119 -17.13 -21.36 -0.42
CA GLU A 119 -16.27 -21.71 0.70
C GLU A 119 -15.20 -22.70 0.25
N LEU A 120 -13.94 -22.31 0.33
CA LEU A 120 -12.78 -23.14 0.08
C LEU A 120 -12.44 -23.91 1.35
N ASP A 121 -12.27 -25.23 1.22
CA ASP A 121 -11.79 -26.07 2.32
C ASP A 121 -10.25 -26.00 2.39
N LEU A 122 -9.76 -24.79 2.67
CA LEU A 122 -8.36 -24.44 2.80
C LEU A 122 -8.19 -23.55 4.01
N GLU A 123 -7.15 -23.82 4.80
CA GLU A 123 -6.72 -22.96 5.91
C GLU A 123 -6.30 -21.57 5.40
N ASN A 124 -6.46 -20.52 6.21
CA ASN A 124 -6.17 -19.13 5.80
C ASN A 124 -4.70 -18.90 5.42
N ASP A 125 -3.79 -19.71 5.98
CA ASP A 125 -2.35 -19.72 5.75
C ASP A 125 -1.91 -20.70 4.63
N ASP A 126 -2.83 -21.45 3.99
CA ASP A 126 -2.48 -22.35 2.88
C ASP A 126 -2.05 -21.53 1.63
N PRO A 127 -0.85 -21.77 1.06
CA PRO A 127 -0.37 -21.08 -0.14
C PRO A 127 -1.32 -21.14 -1.34
N LYS A 128 -2.18 -22.17 -1.44
CA LYS A 128 -3.19 -22.30 -2.50
C LYS A 128 -4.25 -21.21 -2.44
N VAL A 129 -4.53 -20.64 -1.26
CA VAL A 129 -5.46 -19.51 -1.12
C VAL A 129 -4.97 -18.33 -1.96
N GLN A 130 -3.66 -18.05 -1.90
CA GLN A 130 -3.04 -17.01 -2.71
C GLN A 130 -3.09 -17.33 -4.22
N ASP A 131 -2.82 -18.57 -4.63
CA ASP A 131 -2.90 -18.97 -6.04
C ASP A 131 -4.33 -18.79 -6.58
N ILE A 132 -5.35 -19.19 -5.80
CA ILE A 132 -6.75 -18.99 -6.16
C ILE A 132 -7.10 -17.51 -6.29
N PHE A 133 -6.71 -16.69 -5.30
CA PHE A 133 -6.89 -15.23 -5.35
C PHE A 133 -6.26 -14.63 -6.62
N GLN A 134 -5.02 -14.98 -6.92
CA GLN A 134 -4.32 -14.49 -8.10
C GLN A 134 -5.02 -14.90 -9.40
N ARG A 135 -5.51 -16.15 -9.49
CA ARG A 135 -6.23 -16.67 -10.66
C ARG A 135 -7.56 -15.97 -10.90
N ILE A 136 -8.36 -15.76 -9.85
CA ILE A 136 -9.63 -15.04 -9.93
C ILE A 136 -9.41 -13.61 -10.45
N ASN A 137 -8.32 -12.97 -10.00
CA ASN A 137 -8.00 -11.59 -10.38
C ASN A 137 -7.19 -11.45 -11.68
N ARG A 138 -7.04 -12.51 -12.50
CA ARG A 138 -6.33 -12.42 -13.80
C ARG A 138 -7.10 -11.64 -14.87
N THR A 139 -8.43 -11.73 -14.88
CA THR A 139 -9.27 -11.21 -15.99
C THR A 139 -10.00 -9.90 -15.68
N SER A 140 -10.27 -9.58 -14.41
CA SER A 140 -10.96 -8.33 -14.00
C SER A 140 -10.05 -7.45 -13.14
N ASN A 141 -9.93 -6.14 -13.46
CA ASN A 141 -9.17 -5.14 -12.69
C ASN A 141 -7.90 -5.71 -12.03
N SER A 142 -7.01 -6.23 -12.89
CA SER A 142 -5.83 -6.98 -12.49
C SER A 142 -5.01 -6.26 -11.42
N LEU A 143 -4.42 -7.06 -10.54
CA LEU A 143 -3.44 -6.55 -9.57
C LEU A 143 -2.31 -5.86 -10.32
N THR A 144 -1.93 -4.67 -9.85
CA THR A 144 -0.73 -3.98 -10.34
C THR A 144 0.49 -4.85 -10.05
N SER A 145 1.60 -4.59 -10.76
CA SER A 145 2.84 -5.32 -10.52
C SER A 145 3.28 -5.26 -9.05
N ILE A 146 3.12 -4.10 -8.39
CA ILE A 146 3.47 -3.95 -6.97
C ILE A 146 2.51 -4.69 -6.04
N GLU A 147 1.21 -4.75 -6.34
CA GLU A 147 0.27 -5.55 -5.54
C GLU A 147 0.64 -7.04 -5.57
N LYS A 148 1.09 -7.54 -6.73
CA LYS A 148 1.59 -8.92 -6.88
C LYS A 148 2.90 -9.12 -6.10
N LEU A 149 3.86 -8.21 -6.26
CA LEU A 149 5.14 -8.28 -5.55
C LEU A 149 4.96 -8.23 -4.02
N ALA A 150 4.11 -7.33 -3.51
CA ALA A 150 3.86 -7.20 -2.08
C ALA A 150 3.22 -8.44 -1.44
N SER A 151 2.45 -9.21 -2.22
CA SER A 151 1.88 -10.49 -1.80
C SER A 151 2.90 -11.64 -1.92
N ALA A 152 3.66 -11.70 -3.03
CA ALA A 152 4.63 -12.76 -3.25
C ALA A 152 5.86 -12.67 -2.32
N TYR A 153 6.22 -11.45 -1.94
CA TYR A 153 7.35 -11.13 -1.07
C TYR A 153 6.89 -10.59 0.29
N SER A 154 5.74 -11.08 0.79
CA SER A 154 5.13 -10.60 2.04
C SER A 154 6.07 -10.69 3.25
N THR A 155 6.96 -11.69 3.25
CA THR A 155 7.94 -11.98 4.32
C THR A 155 9.36 -11.55 3.98
N SER A 156 9.62 -10.98 2.80
CA SER A 156 10.94 -10.48 2.42
C SER A 156 11.34 -9.31 3.32
N ASP A 157 12.49 -9.37 3.99
CA ASP A 157 12.95 -8.30 4.90
C ASP A 157 13.01 -6.95 4.17
N TYR A 158 13.46 -6.94 2.91
CA TYR A 158 13.46 -5.74 2.06
C TYR A 158 12.06 -5.18 1.78
N MET A 159 11.08 -6.05 1.50
CA MET A 159 9.68 -5.63 1.33
C MET A 159 9.10 -5.11 2.65
N LEU A 160 9.40 -5.78 3.77
CA LEU A 160 8.91 -5.40 5.09
C LEU A 160 9.42 -4.02 5.51
N VAL A 161 10.70 -3.70 5.28
CA VAL A 161 11.25 -2.36 5.51
C VAL A 161 10.55 -1.31 4.65
N ALA A 162 10.30 -1.61 3.37
CA ALA A 162 9.57 -0.69 2.50
C ALA A 162 8.12 -0.49 2.96
N LYS A 163 7.42 -1.55 3.38
CA LYS A 163 6.06 -1.47 3.96
C LYS A 163 6.07 -0.64 5.23
N PHE A 164 7.04 -0.83 6.12
CA PHE A 164 7.20 -0.05 7.34
C PHE A 164 7.39 1.44 7.05
N LEU A 165 8.30 1.79 6.14
CA LEU A 165 8.54 3.17 5.72
C LEU A 165 7.33 3.84 5.06
N SER A 166 6.44 3.06 4.45
CA SER A 166 5.28 3.56 3.70
C SER A 166 3.93 3.25 4.35
N ASP A 167 3.91 2.84 5.62
CA ASP A 167 2.67 2.56 6.38
C ASP A 167 1.75 1.50 5.73
N HIS A 168 2.36 0.47 5.12
CA HIS A 168 1.66 -0.68 4.53
C HIS A 168 1.86 -1.97 5.35
N ILE A 169 2.25 -1.84 6.62
CA ILE A 169 2.31 -2.93 7.58
C ILE A 169 1.78 -2.44 8.93
N SER A 170 0.86 -3.20 9.53
CA SER A 170 0.42 -2.95 10.91
C SER A 170 1.40 -3.55 11.90
N LEU A 171 1.82 -2.76 12.89
CA LEU A 171 2.68 -3.23 13.99
C LEU A 171 1.90 -3.71 15.22
N ASP A 172 0.59 -3.46 15.25
CA ASP A 172 -0.30 -3.81 16.36
C ASP A 172 -0.82 -5.24 16.17
N ARG A 173 -0.03 -6.27 16.52
CA ARG A 173 -0.50 -7.66 16.52
C ARG A 173 -1.47 -7.91 17.68
N ASN A 174 -2.76 -8.04 17.37
CA ASN A 174 -3.79 -8.41 18.35
C ASN A 174 -4.02 -9.94 18.36
N GLY A 175 -3.01 -10.70 18.77
CA GLY A 175 -3.08 -12.16 18.91
C GLY A 175 -2.91 -12.95 17.61
N ASP A 176 -2.92 -14.28 17.73
CA ASP A 176 -2.57 -15.23 16.66
C ASP A 176 -3.60 -15.29 15.51
N ASP A 177 -4.80 -14.73 15.70
CA ASP A 177 -5.90 -14.73 14.72
C ASP A 177 -5.96 -13.46 13.85
N ASP A 178 -5.02 -12.52 13.99
CA ASP A 178 -4.96 -11.32 13.15
C ASP A 178 -4.28 -11.61 11.79
N PHE A 179 -5.06 -12.15 10.85
CA PHE A 179 -4.60 -12.47 9.49
C PHE A 179 -4.45 -11.25 8.56
N ARG A 180 -4.45 -10.02 9.09
CA ARG A 180 -4.18 -8.81 8.29
C ARG A 180 -2.75 -8.75 7.79
N GLU A 181 -1.81 -9.27 8.57
CA GLU A 181 -0.41 -9.43 8.17
C GLU A 181 -0.07 -10.91 7.99
N ASP A 182 0.97 -11.18 7.19
CA ASP A 182 1.38 -12.56 6.93
C ASP A 182 1.88 -13.20 8.24
N PRO A 183 1.31 -14.34 8.67
CA PRO A 183 1.68 -14.98 9.94
C PRO A 183 3.14 -15.42 9.96
N ASN A 184 3.76 -15.59 8.78
CA ASN A 184 5.16 -16.00 8.66
C ASN A 184 6.16 -14.84 8.79
N ILE A 185 5.71 -13.60 9.02
CA ILE A 185 6.62 -12.48 9.29
C ILE A 185 7.33 -12.74 10.62
N PRO A 186 8.67 -12.73 10.65
CA PRO A 186 9.46 -12.96 11.87
C PRO A 186 9.15 -11.94 12.98
N GLU A 187 9.06 -12.41 14.23
CA GLU A 187 8.75 -11.55 15.38
C GLU A 187 9.83 -10.49 15.66
N ASP A 188 11.08 -10.81 15.36
CA ASP A 188 12.21 -9.87 15.49
C ASP A 188 12.08 -8.66 14.56
N PHE A 189 11.39 -8.80 13.41
CA PHE A 189 11.07 -7.65 12.56
C PHE A 189 10.15 -6.66 13.29
N PHE A 190 9.09 -7.13 13.96
CA PHE A 190 8.17 -6.26 14.71
C PHE A 190 8.88 -5.57 15.88
N ILE A 191 9.75 -6.28 16.59
CA ILE A 191 10.57 -5.71 17.66
C ILE A 191 11.46 -4.59 17.10
N TRP A 192 12.15 -4.85 15.98
CA TRP A 192 12.99 -3.86 15.31
C TRP A 192 12.17 -2.65 14.82
N ALA A 193 11.05 -2.88 14.15
CA ALA A 193 10.20 -1.81 13.61
C ALA A 193 9.65 -0.90 14.71
N ASN A 194 9.20 -1.48 15.85
CA ASN A 194 8.73 -0.72 17.00
C ASN A 194 9.85 0.08 17.71
N SER A 195 11.11 -0.33 17.56
CA SER A 195 12.25 0.44 18.08
C SER A 195 12.58 1.68 17.24
N LYS A 196 12.12 1.72 15.98
CA LYS A 196 12.37 2.80 15.03
C LYS A 196 11.23 3.82 15.06
N LYS A 197 11.57 5.09 14.83
CA LYS A 197 10.60 6.19 14.80
C LYS A 197 10.58 6.83 13.43
N VAL A 198 9.71 6.32 12.55
CA VAL A 198 9.51 6.87 11.20
C VAL A 198 8.24 7.72 11.20
N LYS A 199 8.39 9.03 11.13
CA LYS A 199 7.25 9.96 11.11
C LYS A 199 7.28 10.81 9.85
N SER A 200 8.41 11.47 9.61
CA SER A 200 8.61 12.40 8.51
C SER A 200 8.55 11.70 7.17
N PHE A 201 9.23 10.56 7.02
CA PHE A 201 9.26 9.85 5.74
C PHE A 201 7.90 9.22 5.40
N SER A 202 7.30 8.49 6.36
CA SER A 202 5.95 7.92 6.20
C SER A 202 4.93 9.00 5.83
N ARG A 203 4.97 10.14 6.52
CA ARG A 203 4.11 11.29 6.20
C ARG A 203 4.27 11.76 4.75
N LEU A 204 5.50 11.94 4.26
CA LEU A 204 5.75 12.42 2.90
C LEU A 204 5.23 11.48 1.81
N VAL A 205 5.32 10.17 2.03
CA VAL A 205 4.91 9.17 1.02
C VAL A 205 3.43 8.78 1.11
N ASN A 206 2.73 9.19 2.18
CA ASN A 206 1.31 8.85 2.43
C ASN A 206 0.36 10.07 2.42
N GLU A 207 0.84 11.30 2.55
CA GLU A 207 0.00 12.49 2.48
C GLU A 207 -0.18 13.02 1.04
N LYS A 208 -1.26 13.79 0.85
CA LYS A 208 -1.52 14.46 -0.43
C LYS A 208 -0.40 15.45 -0.74
N GLY A 209 0.28 15.22 -1.86
CA GLY A 209 1.34 16.09 -2.37
C GLY A 209 2.14 15.36 -3.43
N VAL A 210 2.89 14.34 -2.99
CA VAL A 210 3.68 13.48 -3.88
C VAL A 210 2.81 12.39 -4.51
N PHE A 211 1.91 11.79 -3.73
CA PHE A 211 0.98 10.76 -4.19
C PHE A 211 -0.47 11.20 -3.94
N ASN A 212 -1.37 10.75 -4.80
CA ASN A 212 -2.80 10.88 -4.56
C ASN A 212 -3.39 9.63 -3.88
N THR A 213 -4.59 9.75 -3.33
CA THR A 213 -5.27 8.67 -2.59
C THR A 213 -5.44 7.39 -3.42
N HIS A 214 -5.69 7.50 -4.72
CA HIS A 214 -5.81 6.33 -5.60
C HIS A 214 -4.44 5.64 -5.80
N GLU A 215 -3.37 6.40 -5.94
CA GLU A 215 -2.01 5.85 -6.07
C GLU A 215 -1.57 5.11 -4.81
N ILE A 216 -1.87 5.67 -3.63
CA ILE A 216 -1.62 5.04 -2.33
C ILE A 216 -2.46 3.75 -2.20
N ALA A 217 -3.75 3.81 -2.55
CA ALA A 217 -4.61 2.62 -2.58
C ALA A 217 -4.12 1.53 -3.55
N ARG A 218 -3.41 1.89 -4.63
CA ARG A 218 -2.78 0.93 -5.56
C ARG A 218 -1.32 0.59 -5.22
N LYS A 219 -0.86 0.90 -4.00
CA LYS A 219 0.51 0.64 -3.51
C LYS A 219 1.60 1.26 -4.40
N THR A 220 1.28 2.36 -5.09
CA THR A 220 2.25 3.03 -5.99
C THR A 220 3.36 3.69 -5.18
N ASN A 221 3.03 4.24 -4.01
CA ASN A 221 3.99 4.79 -3.05
C ASN A 221 4.95 3.70 -2.54
N LEU A 222 4.47 2.50 -2.23
CA LEU A 222 5.31 1.37 -1.84
C LEU A 222 6.34 1.01 -2.92
N MET A 223 5.92 0.90 -4.19
CA MET A 223 6.87 0.66 -5.29
C MET A 223 7.90 1.80 -5.42
N HIS A 224 7.49 3.03 -5.15
CA HIS A 224 8.38 4.18 -5.21
C HIS A 224 9.43 4.13 -4.10
N VAL A 225 9.04 3.79 -2.87
CA VAL A 225 9.95 3.58 -1.74
C VAL A 225 10.94 2.45 -2.05
N LEU A 226 10.49 1.32 -2.58
CA LEU A 226 11.39 0.23 -3.03
C LEU A 226 12.42 0.70 -4.06
N ASN A 227 12.04 1.59 -4.98
CA ASN A 227 12.97 2.17 -5.96
C ASN A 227 13.93 3.19 -5.34
N ILE A 228 13.53 3.93 -4.30
CA ILE A 228 14.39 4.88 -3.57
C ILE A 228 15.45 4.09 -2.81
N MET A 229 15.02 3.09 -2.03
CA MET A 229 15.91 2.18 -1.30
C MET A 229 16.94 1.55 -2.24
N ALA A 230 16.48 1.02 -3.39
CA ALA A 230 17.35 0.39 -4.38
C ALA A 230 18.41 1.34 -4.95
N ALA A 231 18.06 2.61 -5.16
CA ALA A 231 19.00 3.61 -5.65
C ALA A 231 20.02 4.04 -4.60
N ILE A 232 19.66 4.04 -3.32
CA ILE A 232 20.59 4.35 -2.23
C ILE A 232 21.60 3.22 -2.06
N ILE A 233 21.14 1.97 -1.99
CA ILE A 233 22.04 0.84 -1.71
C ILE A 233 22.84 0.38 -2.93
N GLY A 234 22.32 0.57 -4.14
CA GLY A 234 22.94 0.03 -5.33
C GLY A 234 22.97 0.96 -6.54
N GLY A 235 22.64 2.23 -6.37
CA GLY A 235 22.69 3.21 -7.44
C GLY A 235 21.53 3.09 -8.44
N PHE A 236 21.52 4.02 -9.40
CA PHE A 236 20.40 4.18 -10.33
C PHE A 236 20.31 3.03 -11.34
N SER A 237 19.11 2.49 -11.48
CA SER A 237 18.74 1.52 -12.52
C SER A 237 17.54 2.02 -13.32
N ASN A 238 17.11 1.26 -14.33
CA ASN A 238 15.81 1.48 -14.94
C ASN A 238 14.69 1.19 -13.93
N ARG A 239 13.48 1.60 -14.29
CA ARG A 239 12.28 1.44 -13.46
C ARG A 239 12.19 0.01 -12.91
N ASN A 240 12.10 -0.11 -11.58
CA ASN A 240 11.83 -1.35 -10.85
C ASN A 240 12.89 -2.46 -10.96
N GLU A 241 13.79 -2.43 -11.94
CA GLU A 241 14.75 -3.49 -12.23
C GLU A 241 15.54 -3.91 -10.98
N LYS A 242 16.26 -2.97 -10.38
CA LYS A 242 17.07 -3.23 -9.19
C LYS A 242 16.24 -3.45 -7.92
N ALA A 243 15.11 -2.77 -7.81
CA ALA A 243 14.19 -2.96 -6.69
C ALA A 243 13.61 -4.38 -6.65
N ILE A 244 13.31 -4.96 -7.81
CA ILE A 244 12.82 -6.35 -7.91
C ILE A 244 13.95 -7.32 -7.58
N GLN A 245 15.15 -7.11 -8.11
CA GLN A 245 16.31 -7.93 -7.77
C GLN A 245 16.55 -7.99 -6.25
N HIS A 246 16.47 -6.84 -5.59
CA HIS A 246 16.67 -6.74 -4.14
C HIS A 246 15.59 -7.42 -3.29
N LEU A 247 14.39 -7.67 -3.84
CA LEU A 247 13.38 -8.46 -3.13
C LEU A 247 13.82 -9.92 -2.95
N ASP A 248 14.55 -10.45 -3.93
CA ASP A 248 15.16 -11.78 -3.88
C ASP A 248 16.47 -11.76 -3.08
N ASP A 249 17.39 -10.83 -3.40
CA ASP A 249 18.73 -10.76 -2.78
C ASP A 249 18.65 -10.61 -1.26
N TYR A 250 17.68 -9.84 -0.76
CA TYR A 250 17.49 -9.54 0.66
C TYR A 250 16.18 -10.14 1.20
N ALA A 251 15.76 -11.28 0.65
CA ALA A 251 14.54 -11.96 1.11
C ALA A 251 14.61 -12.34 2.59
N LEU A 252 15.74 -12.90 3.05
CA LEU A 252 15.89 -13.38 4.43
C LEU A 252 16.45 -12.32 5.38
N LYS A 253 17.31 -11.43 4.88
CA LYS A 253 18.02 -10.46 5.72
C LYS A 253 18.45 -9.24 4.89
N PHE A 254 18.12 -8.05 5.36
CA PHE A 254 18.54 -6.78 4.79
C PHE A 254 19.41 -6.03 5.82
N ASP A 255 20.73 -6.24 5.75
CA ASP A 255 21.69 -5.71 6.73
C ASP A 255 21.70 -4.17 6.78
N GLU A 256 21.41 -3.50 5.67
CA GLU A 256 21.38 -2.04 5.56
C GLU A 256 20.06 -1.40 6.04
N ARG A 257 19.11 -2.16 6.61
CA ARG A 257 17.80 -1.65 7.00
C ARG A 257 17.86 -0.46 7.97
N ASP A 258 18.78 -0.49 8.93
CA ASP A 258 18.94 0.61 9.90
C ASP A 258 19.41 1.88 9.21
N TYR A 259 20.47 1.76 8.40
CA TYR A 259 21.01 2.87 7.62
C TYR A 259 19.94 3.48 6.71
N ILE A 260 19.15 2.65 6.02
CA ILE A 260 18.11 3.12 5.10
C ILE A 260 17.00 3.84 5.84
N VAL A 261 16.48 3.27 6.91
CA VAL A 261 15.40 3.88 7.69
C VAL A 261 15.85 5.21 8.28
N ASP A 262 17.02 5.24 8.91
CA ASP A 262 17.53 6.43 9.59
C ASP A 262 17.87 7.54 8.59
N SER A 263 18.49 7.20 7.45
CA SER A 263 18.85 8.17 6.41
C SER A 263 17.63 8.75 5.69
N LEU A 264 16.60 7.92 5.42
CA LEU A 264 15.38 8.38 4.78
C LEU A 264 14.54 9.26 5.70
N GLU A 265 14.47 8.94 7.00
CA GLU A 265 13.81 9.80 7.98
C GLU A 265 14.51 11.17 8.07
N ALA A 266 15.85 11.21 8.15
CA ALA A 266 16.61 12.46 8.15
C ALA A 266 16.41 13.29 6.87
N ALA A 267 16.45 12.63 5.69
CA ALA A 267 16.19 13.28 4.41
C ALA A 267 14.76 13.84 4.33
N ALA A 268 13.77 13.12 4.87
CA ALA A 268 12.39 13.58 4.94
C ALA A 268 12.21 14.78 5.87
N GLU A 269 12.87 14.78 7.04
CA GLU A 269 12.85 15.92 7.95
C GLU A 269 13.41 17.19 7.28
N LEU A 270 14.52 17.04 6.54
CA LEU A 270 15.08 18.14 5.75
C LEU A 270 14.05 18.62 4.72
N PHE A 271 13.50 17.70 3.92
CA PHE A 271 12.53 18.02 2.87
C PHE A 271 11.30 18.78 3.43
N LEU A 272 10.75 18.33 4.56
CA LEU A 272 9.63 19.00 5.24
C LEU A 272 10.00 20.41 5.72
N LYS A 273 11.22 20.62 6.22
CA LYS A 273 11.72 21.94 6.65
C LYS A 273 11.83 22.93 5.48
N LEU A 274 11.98 22.47 4.23
CA LEU A 274 11.96 23.34 3.04
C LEU A 274 10.58 23.95 2.79
N GLY A 275 9.52 23.24 3.21
CA GLY A 275 8.15 23.76 3.22
C GLY A 275 7.49 23.86 1.83
N PHE A 276 7.85 22.99 0.90
CA PHE A 276 7.19 22.91 -0.42
C PHE A 276 5.71 22.53 -0.28
N ARG A 277 4.83 23.16 -1.07
CA ARG A 277 3.37 22.94 -1.04
C ARG A 277 2.76 22.98 -2.44
N GLY A 278 1.55 22.45 -2.56
CA GLY A 278 0.73 22.57 -3.77
C GLY A 278 1.40 21.92 -4.99
N LYS A 279 1.50 22.68 -6.10
CA LYS A 279 2.06 22.22 -7.38
C LYS A 279 3.57 22.48 -7.50
N SER A 280 4.30 22.54 -6.38
CA SER A 280 5.75 22.72 -6.40
C SER A 280 6.44 21.67 -7.28
N TYR A 281 7.43 22.10 -8.05
CA TYR A 281 8.20 21.23 -8.93
C TYR A 281 8.85 20.06 -8.17
N TRP A 282 9.25 20.29 -6.91
CA TRP A 282 9.91 19.31 -6.05
C TRP A 282 8.96 18.28 -5.43
N LEU A 283 7.64 18.52 -5.45
CA LEU A 283 6.62 17.55 -5.06
C LEU A 283 6.23 16.60 -6.20
N ASN A 284 6.67 16.85 -7.43
CA ASN A 284 6.52 15.89 -8.51
C ASN A 284 7.31 14.61 -8.19
N LYS A 285 6.68 13.43 -8.29
CA LYS A 285 7.30 12.12 -8.00
C LYS A 285 8.69 11.91 -8.60
N THR A 286 8.94 12.37 -9.82
CA THR A 286 10.25 12.24 -10.48
C THR A 286 11.33 13.06 -9.76
N ASN A 287 10.99 14.29 -9.37
CA ASN A 287 11.92 15.19 -8.70
C ASN A 287 12.05 14.84 -7.23
N PHE A 288 10.94 14.50 -6.55
CA PHE A 288 10.94 13.96 -5.20
C PHE A 288 11.87 12.75 -5.06
N TYR A 289 11.74 11.76 -5.96
CA TYR A 289 12.64 10.61 -6.02
C TYR A 289 14.10 11.03 -6.06
N SER A 290 14.43 11.92 -7.00
CA SER A 290 15.82 12.29 -7.27
C SER A 290 16.40 13.12 -6.12
N LEU A 291 15.59 13.98 -5.51
CA LEU A 291 15.98 14.86 -4.42
C LEU A 291 16.18 14.10 -3.10
N ILE A 292 15.27 13.18 -2.75
CA ILE A 292 15.43 12.33 -1.56
C ILE A 292 16.70 11.48 -1.66
N VAL A 293 16.94 10.85 -2.81
CA VAL A 293 18.17 10.07 -3.02
C VAL A 293 19.40 10.98 -2.91
N ALA A 294 19.40 12.16 -3.53
CA ALA A 294 20.51 13.11 -3.45
C ALA A 294 20.79 13.59 -2.01
N PHE A 295 19.75 13.86 -1.20
CA PHE A 295 19.94 14.20 0.22
C PHE A 295 20.65 13.11 1.00
N VAL A 296 20.26 11.84 0.80
CA VAL A 296 20.91 10.71 1.46
C VAL A 296 22.36 10.56 1.00
N LEU A 297 22.62 10.65 -0.31
CA LEU A 297 23.98 10.52 -0.85
C LEU A 297 24.91 11.62 -0.33
N VAL A 298 24.48 12.88 -0.34
CA VAL A 298 25.28 13.99 0.21
C VAL A 298 25.57 13.80 1.69
N ALA A 299 24.57 13.37 2.48
CA ALA A 299 24.77 13.10 3.90
C ALA A 299 25.76 11.94 4.14
N SER A 300 25.71 10.90 3.29
CA SER A 300 26.63 9.75 3.37
C SER A 300 28.09 10.12 3.05
N GLU A 301 28.30 11.18 2.27
CA GLU A 301 29.63 11.75 1.99
C GLU A 301 30.12 12.72 3.10
N GLY A 302 29.36 12.83 4.20
CA GLY A 302 29.68 13.71 5.34
C GLY A 302 29.16 15.14 5.19
N GLY A 303 28.36 15.41 4.16
CA GLY A 303 27.79 16.74 3.90
C GLY A 303 26.69 17.13 4.86
N THR A 304 26.81 18.30 5.51
CA THR A 304 25.75 18.87 6.36
C THR A 304 24.89 19.84 5.57
N LEU A 305 23.65 19.44 5.31
CA LEU A 305 22.69 20.24 4.55
C LEU A 305 21.86 21.17 5.45
N ARG A 306 22.09 22.48 5.35
CA ARG A 306 21.33 23.49 6.10
C ARG A 306 20.04 23.87 5.35
N PRO A 307 18.84 23.73 5.96
CA PRO A 307 17.57 23.91 5.25
C PRO A 307 17.40 25.23 4.49
N ILE A 308 17.91 26.34 5.04
CA ILE A 308 17.80 27.68 4.43
C ILE A 308 18.56 27.71 3.10
N HIS A 309 19.83 27.31 3.10
CA HIS A 309 20.67 27.34 1.90
C HIS A 309 20.20 26.33 0.84
N VAL A 310 19.78 25.14 1.27
CA VAL A 310 19.20 24.13 0.37
C VAL A 310 17.95 24.67 -0.31
N LYS A 311 17.07 25.36 0.44
CA LYS A 311 15.85 25.95 -0.12
C LYS A 311 16.17 27.02 -1.15
N GLU A 312 17.06 27.95 -0.82
CA GLU A 312 17.46 29.03 -1.74
C GLU A 312 18.09 28.47 -3.03
N ALA A 313 18.97 27.47 -2.90
CA ALA A 313 19.59 26.81 -4.02
C ALA A 313 18.57 26.11 -4.93
N LEU A 314 17.63 25.35 -4.35
CA LEU A 314 16.57 24.65 -5.10
C LEU A 314 15.59 25.63 -5.78
N GLU A 315 15.20 26.72 -5.12
CA GLU A 315 14.33 27.73 -5.70
C GLU A 315 15.03 28.50 -6.83
N SER A 316 16.33 28.78 -6.69
CA SER A 316 17.14 29.39 -7.76
C SER A 316 17.26 28.45 -8.96
N PHE A 317 17.57 27.17 -8.69
CA PHE A 317 17.67 26.14 -9.73
C PHE A 317 16.35 25.92 -10.48
N GLU A 318 15.21 25.91 -9.78
CA GLU A 318 13.88 25.80 -10.39
C GLU A 318 13.58 26.97 -11.35
N LYS A 319 13.99 28.19 -11.01
CA LYS A 319 13.84 29.37 -11.88
C LYS A 319 14.71 29.30 -13.14
N GLN A 320 15.83 28.58 -13.08
CA GLN A 320 16.83 28.51 -14.15
C GLN A 320 17.12 27.06 -14.58
N LEU A 321 16.07 26.23 -14.73
CA LEU A 321 16.23 24.81 -15.04
C LEU A 321 16.98 24.58 -16.36
N PRO A 322 18.13 23.88 -16.33
CA PRO A 322 18.81 23.41 -17.54
C PRO A 322 17.86 22.58 -18.42
N ASN A 323 17.96 22.74 -19.73
CA ASN A 323 17.04 22.08 -20.67
C ASN A 323 17.14 20.55 -20.60
N ASP A 324 18.34 20.01 -20.44
CA ASP A 324 18.57 18.58 -20.32
C ASP A 324 18.09 18.01 -18.97
N TYR A 325 18.21 18.75 -17.87
CA TYR A 325 17.56 18.41 -16.61
C TYR A 325 16.04 18.37 -16.76
N ARG A 326 15.45 19.40 -17.40
CA ARG A 326 14.00 19.48 -17.64
C ARG A 326 13.53 18.29 -18.46
N LEU A 327 14.21 17.97 -19.56
CA LEU A 327 13.92 16.80 -20.39
C LEU A 327 14.04 15.50 -19.59
N ALA A 328 15.10 15.33 -18.80
CA ALA A 328 15.23 14.16 -17.94
C ALA A 328 14.11 14.07 -16.91
N ALA A 329 13.55 15.19 -16.43
CA ALA A 329 12.44 15.21 -15.48
C ALA A 329 11.06 14.98 -16.12
N THR A 330 10.91 15.13 -17.44
CA THR A 330 9.64 14.97 -18.16
C THR A 330 9.59 13.77 -19.12
N GLU A 331 10.73 13.37 -19.67
CA GLU A 331 10.87 12.32 -20.67
C GLU A 331 11.73 11.17 -20.16
N ALA A 332 11.36 9.93 -20.50
CA ALA A 332 12.08 8.72 -20.09
C ALA A 332 12.53 8.75 -18.61
N VAL A 333 11.67 9.31 -17.74
CA VAL A 333 12.05 9.77 -16.39
C VAL A 333 12.58 8.67 -15.48
N ASN A 334 12.23 7.42 -15.80
CA ASN A 334 12.64 6.23 -15.06
C ASN A 334 13.82 5.48 -15.69
N SER A 335 14.42 6.00 -16.76
CA SER A 335 15.64 5.41 -17.33
C SER A 335 16.83 5.67 -16.41
N THR A 336 17.80 4.74 -16.40
CA THR A 336 19.06 4.89 -15.65
C THR A 336 19.74 6.22 -15.98
N ARG A 337 19.84 6.54 -17.28
CA ARG A 337 20.50 7.76 -17.77
C ARG A 337 19.83 9.04 -17.27
N ALA A 338 18.50 9.12 -17.32
CA ALA A 338 17.78 10.31 -16.84
C ALA A 338 17.91 10.49 -15.32
N ARG A 339 17.85 9.38 -14.55
CA ARG A 339 18.05 9.40 -13.10
C ARG A 339 19.46 9.86 -12.72
N GLN A 340 20.49 9.31 -13.37
CA GLN A 340 21.89 9.71 -13.17
C GLN A 340 22.12 11.19 -13.53
N LEU A 341 21.53 11.67 -14.64
CA LEU A 341 21.67 13.07 -15.03
C LEU A 341 21.07 14.01 -13.99
N ARG A 342 19.84 13.74 -13.53
CA ARG A 342 19.21 14.56 -12.47
C ARG A 342 20.03 14.52 -11.19
N ASN A 343 20.50 13.34 -10.79
CA ASN A 343 21.34 13.22 -9.60
C ASN A 343 22.64 14.02 -9.72
N LYS A 344 23.30 14.02 -10.88
CA LYS A 344 24.52 14.82 -11.10
C LYS A 344 24.28 16.30 -10.83
N TYR A 345 23.18 16.87 -11.36
CA TYR A 345 22.81 18.26 -11.11
C TYR A 345 22.50 18.53 -9.63
N LEU A 346 21.72 17.65 -9.00
CA LEU A 346 21.33 17.81 -7.60
C LEU A 346 22.51 17.67 -6.64
N MET A 347 23.41 16.70 -6.87
CA MET A 347 24.64 16.56 -6.08
C MET A 347 25.50 17.82 -6.19
N GLY A 348 25.75 18.32 -7.41
CA GLY A 348 26.53 19.55 -7.59
C GLY A 348 25.91 20.75 -6.86
N LEU A 349 24.60 20.94 -7.04
CA LEU A 349 23.85 22.00 -6.36
C LEU A 349 23.92 21.89 -4.83
N LEU A 350 23.75 20.69 -4.28
CA LEU A 350 23.69 20.47 -2.84
C LEU A 350 25.07 20.55 -2.18
N LEU A 351 26.12 20.08 -2.85
CA LEU A 351 27.49 20.19 -2.35
C LEU A 351 27.91 21.66 -2.19
N GLU A 352 27.44 22.56 -3.06
CA GLU A 352 27.67 24.02 -2.94
C GLU A 352 26.97 24.64 -1.71
N THR A 353 25.99 23.96 -1.11
CA THR A 353 25.28 24.44 0.09
C THR A 353 25.90 23.96 1.42
N ILE A 354 26.88 23.05 1.34
CA ILE A 354 27.63 22.56 2.50
C ILE A 354 28.67 23.61 2.86
N HIS A 355 28.69 24.00 4.13
CA HIS A 355 29.60 24.99 4.67
C HIS A 355 30.11 24.56 6.03
#